data_AF-A0A1H4RUW7-F1
#
_entry.id   AF-A0A1H4RUW7-F1
#
_cell.length_a   1.000
_cell.length_b   1.000
_cell.length_c   1.000
_cell.angle_alpha   90.00
_cell.angle_beta   90.00
_cell.angle_gamma   90.00
#
_symmetry.space_group_name_H-M   'P 1'
#
loop_
_entity.id
_entity.type
_entity.pdbx_description
1 polymer ?
#
loop_
_entity_poly.entity_id
_entity_poly.type
_entity_poly.pdbx_seq_one_letter_code
_entity_poly.pdbx_strand_id
1 'polypeptide(L)'
;MTIEELKTNIKWWESKRWIYNVAVGLFGFFAIYDGISRTDFFWTIDDIIGIVIWGIGANVFYSVGTLLELFDWYYFKNKIGIKRFRMIFFLIGSLFSCFWTLWCGWLYFTKPHLW
;
A
#
# COMPACT_ATOMS: atom_id res chain seq x y z
N MET A 1 7.81 -14.15 22.64
CA MET A 1 6.51 -13.51 22.41
C MET A 1 5.40 -14.54 22.55
N THR A 2 4.38 -14.27 23.36
CA THR A 2 3.21 -15.13 23.61
C THR A 2 2.14 -14.96 22.52
N ILE A 3 1.14 -15.84 22.50
CA ILE A 3 0.00 -15.74 21.57
C ILE A 3 -0.81 -14.45 21.78
N GLU A 4 -0.94 -13.99 23.03
CA GLU A 4 -1.66 -12.75 23.33
C GLU A 4 -0.93 -11.51 22.81
N GLU A 5 0.39 -11.50 22.93
CA GLU A 5 1.23 -10.45 22.36
C GLU A 5 1.16 -10.45 20.83
N LEU A 6 1.11 -11.61 20.19
CA LEU A 6 0.90 -11.72 18.73
C LEU A 6 -0.45 -11.14 18.31
N LYS A 7 -1.54 -11.49 19.01
CA LYS A 7 -2.87 -10.89 18.75
C LYS A 7 -2.86 -9.37 18.88
N THR A 8 -2.13 -8.86 19.87
CA THR A 8 -1.98 -7.42 20.09
C THR A 8 -1.19 -6.74 18.98
N ASN A 9 -0.14 -7.39 18.46
CA ASN A 9 0.63 -6.89 17.31
C ASN A 9 -0.22 -6.87 16.03
N ILE A 10 -1.00 -7.91 15.76
CA ILE A 10 -1.92 -7.95 14.61
C ILE A 10 -2.96 -6.82 14.73
N LYS A 11 -3.56 -6.64 15.91
CA LYS A 11 -4.49 -5.53 16.17
C LYS A 11 -3.84 -4.17 15.92
N TRP A 12 -2.55 -4.01 16.22
CA TRP A 12 -1.83 -2.78 15.93
C TRP A 12 -1.80 -2.49 14.43
N TRP A 13 -1.41 -3.46 13.59
CA TRP A 13 -1.41 -3.29 12.14
C TRP A 13 -2.82 -3.04 11.58
N GLU A 14 -3.84 -3.75 12.08
CA GLU A 14 -5.22 -3.50 11.66
C GLU A 14 -5.69 -2.08 12.04
N SER A 15 -5.30 -1.58 13.22
CA SER A 15 -5.66 -0.22 13.65
C SER A 15 -5.06 0.90 12.77
N LYS A 16 -4.01 0.59 12.00
CA LYS A 16 -3.32 1.53 11.11
C LYS A 16 -3.72 1.37 9.64
N ARG A 17 -4.47 0.31 9.29
CA ARG A 17 -4.91 0.00 7.93
C ARG A 17 -5.70 1.16 7.30
N TRP A 18 -6.56 1.80 8.07
CA TRP A 18 -7.35 2.93 7.57
C TRP A 18 -6.47 4.14 7.22
N ILE A 19 -5.43 4.44 8.01
CA ILE A 19 -4.49 5.55 7.71
C ILE A 19 -3.77 5.28 6.40
N TYR A 20 -3.29 4.05 6.22
CA TYR A 20 -2.66 3.62 4.97
C TYR A 20 -3.63 3.75 3.78
N ASN A 21 -4.85 3.22 3.91
CA ASN A 21 -5.85 3.25 2.84
C ASN A 21 -6.28 4.68 2.48
N VAL A 22 -6.44 5.56 3.48
CA VAL A 22 -6.75 6.98 3.24
C VAL A 22 -5.58 7.66 2.53
N ALA A 23 -4.34 7.43 2.97
CA ALA A 23 -3.16 8.00 2.32
C ALA A 23 -3.05 7.54 0.86
N VAL A 24 -3.03 6.23 0.61
CA VAL A 24 -2.93 5.68 -0.75
C VAL A 24 -4.13 6.10 -1.61
N GLY A 25 -5.34 6.13 -1.04
CA GLY A 25 -6.55 6.57 -1.74
C GLY A 25 -6.51 8.03 -2.15
N LEU A 26 -6.03 8.93 -1.30
CA LEU A 26 -5.86 10.36 -1.61
C LEU A 26 -4.84 10.57 -2.74
N PHE A 27 -3.71 9.87 -2.68
CA PHE A 27 -2.69 9.94 -3.73
C PHE A 27 -3.16 9.31 -5.04
N GLY A 28 -3.96 8.24 -4.99
CA GLY A 28 -4.62 7.65 -6.15
C GLY A 28 -5.63 8.60 -6.80
N PHE A 29 -6.46 9.26 -5.98
CA PHE A 29 -7.37 10.30 -6.47
C PHE A 29 -6.61 11.44 -7.16
N PHE A 30 -5.53 11.93 -6.55
CA PHE A 30 -4.69 12.97 -7.14
C PHE A 30 -4.07 12.52 -8.47
N ALA A 31 -3.56 11.28 -8.56
CA ALA A 31 -2.97 10.76 -9.79
C ALA A 31 -3.98 10.67 -10.94
N ILE A 32 -5.21 10.22 -10.64
CA ILE A 32 -6.30 10.15 -11.62
C ILE A 32 -6.73 11.55 -12.05
N TYR A 33 -6.91 12.46 -11.09
CA TYR A 33 -7.29 13.85 -11.36
C TYR A 33 -6.26 14.57 -12.24
N ASP A 34 -4.97 14.44 -11.91
CA ASP A 34 -3.88 15.03 -12.70
C ASP A 34 -3.81 14.43 -14.11
N GLY A 35 -3.99 13.11 -14.25
CA GLY A 35 -3.99 12.42 -15.54
C GLY A 35 -5.14 12.85 -16.45
N ILE A 36 -6.38 12.80 -15.95
CA ILE A 36 -7.57 13.20 -16.72
C ILE A 36 -7.52 14.68 -17.10
N SER A 37 -6.94 15.54 -16.25
CA SER A 37 -6.83 16.98 -16.55
C SER A 37 -5.84 17.32 -17.66
N ARG A 38 -4.92 16.41 -17.99
CA ARG A 38 -3.84 16.63 -18.97
C ARG A 38 -4.07 15.95 -20.32
N THR A 39 -5.02 15.03 -20.41
CA THR A 39 -5.25 14.18 -21.58
C THR A 39 -6.73 14.09 -21.93
N ASP A 40 -7.06 13.99 -23.22
CA ASP A 40 -8.42 13.66 -23.66
C ASP A 40 -8.72 12.19 -23.34
N PHE A 41 -9.14 11.96 -22.10
CA PHE A 41 -9.32 10.62 -21.55
C PHE A 41 -10.77 10.17 -21.63
N PHE A 42 -11.02 9.04 -22.30
CA PHE A 42 -12.31 8.37 -22.31
C PHE A 42 -12.29 7.22 -21.31
N TRP A 43 -13.15 7.32 -20.29
CA TRP A 43 -13.26 6.31 -19.25
C TRP A 43 -13.88 5.01 -19.78
N THR A 44 -13.22 3.89 -19.53
CA THR A 44 -13.61 2.54 -19.97
C THR A 44 -13.81 1.60 -18.78
N ILE A 45 -14.33 0.41 -19.04
CA ILE A 45 -14.49 -0.64 -18.02
C ILE A 45 -13.11 -1.16 -17.55
N ASP A 46 -12.12 -1.19 -18.43
CA ASP A 46 -10.76 -1.65 -18.10
C ASP A 46 -10.12 -0.76 -17.02
N ASP A 47 -10.41 0.53 -17.01
CA ASP A 47 -9.96 1.48 -15.99
C ASP A 47 -10.50 1.12 -14.60
N ILE A 48 -11.80 0.77 -14.54
CA ILE A 48 -12.46 0.36 -13.29
C ILE A 48 -11.81 -0.93 -12.77
N ILE A 49 -11.61 -1.92 -13.65
CA ILE A 49 -10.96 -3.17 -13.30
C ILE A 49 -9.53 -2.91 -12.80
N GLY A 50 -8.78 -2.05 -13.47
CA GLY A 50 -7.42 -1.65 -13.09
C GLY A 50 -7.37 -1.03 -11.69
N ILE A 51 -8.27 -0.10 -11.38
CA ILE A 51 -8.36 0.55 -10.06
C ILE A 51 -8.71 -0.46 -8.97
N VAL A 52 -9.64 -1.39 -9.23
CA VAL A 52 -10.01 -2.43 -8.26
C VAL A 52 -8.84 -3.37 -7.98
N ILE A 53 -8.16 -3.85 -9.03
CA ILE A 53 -6.97 -4.70 -8.90
C ILE A 53 -5.88 -3.96 -8.12
N TRP A 54 -5.67 -2.67 -8.40
CA TRP A 54 -4.72 -1.84 -7.66
C TRP A 54 -5.07 -1.74 -6.18
N GLY A 55 -6.35 -1.48 -5.85
CA GLY A 55 -6.81 -1.40 -4.46
C GLY A 55 -6.59 -2.69 -3.68
N ILE A 56 -6.83 -3.85 -4.32
CA ILE A 56 -6.54 -5.16 -3.73
C ILE A 56 -5.03 -5.32 -3.51
N GLY A 57 -4.22 -5.06 -4.55
CA GLY A 57 -2.77 -5.16 -4.48
C GLY A 57 -2.17 -4.30 -3.37
N ALA A 58 -2.60 -3.03 -3.27
CA ALA A 58 -2.16 -2.11 -2.23
C ALA A 58 -2.46 -2.63 -0.82
N ASN A 59 -3.62 -3.26 -0.60
CA ASN A 59 -3.98 -3.86 0.69
C ASN A 59 -3.19 -5.15 1.00
N VAL A 60 -2.85 -5.94 -0.03
CA VAL A 60 -1.97 -7.10 0.13
C VAL A 60 -0.56 -6.66 0.51
N PHE A 61 -0.01 -5.64 -0.15
CA PHE A 61 1.30 -5.08 0.18
C PHE A 61 1.36 -4.51 1.60
N TYR A 62 0.29 -3.85 2.06
CA TYR A 62 0.19 -3.42 3.46
C TYR A 62 0.37 -4.58 4.44
N SER A 63 -0.21 -5.74 4.13
CA SER A 63 -0.18 -6.92 4.99
C SER A 63 1.23 -7.54 5.12
N VAL A 64 2.18 -7.19 4.24
CA VAL A 64 3.58 -7.62 4.32
C VAL A 64 4.23 -7.18 5.64
N GLY A 65 3.89 -6.01 6.17
CA GLY A 65 4.41 -5.54 7.47
C GLY A 65 4.04 -6.49 8.62
N THR A 66 2.77 -6.90 8.68
CA THR A 66 2.29 -7.91 9.65
C THR A 66 2.96 -9.26 9.44
N LEU A 67 3.14 -9.68 8.19
CA LEU A 67 3.79 -10.95 7.85
C LEU A 67 5.26 -10.97 8.28
N LEU A 68 5.99 -9.86 8.14
CA LEU A 68 7.38 -9.76 8.60
C LEU A 68 7.49 -9.96 10.11
N GLU A 69 6.60 -9.36 10.90
CA GLU A 69 6.57 -9.60 12.35
C GLU A 69 6.23 -11.06 12.70
N LEU A 70 5.29 -11.67 11.97
CA LEU A 70 4.96 -13.08 12.14
C LEU A 70 6.14 -13.99 11.77
N PHE A 71 6.91 -13.61 10.74
CA PHE A 71 8.07 -14.35 10.28
C PHE A 71 9.23 -14.28 11.29
N ASP A 72 9.51 -13.08 11.85
CA ASP A 72 10.49 -12.92 12.94
C ASP A 72 10.09 -13.73 14.17
N TRP A 73 8.80 -13.76 14.50
CA TRP A 73 8.30 -14.56 15.60
C TRP A 73 8.48 -16.06 15.40
N TYR A 74 8.00 -16.58 14.27
CA TYR A 74 7.92 -18.01 14.01
C TYR A 74 9.28 -18.62 13.67
N TYR A 75 10.04 -18.00 12.76
CA TYR A 75 11.30 -18.56 12.27
C TYR A 75 12.50 -18.12 13.09
N PHE A 76 12.56 -16.84 13.48
CA PHE A 76 13.73 -16.26 14.14
C PHE A 76 13.59 -16.17 15.66
N LYS A 77 12.46 -16.60 16.22
CA LYS A 77 12.16 -16.52 17.66
C LYS A 77 12.32 -15.09 18.22
N ASN A 78 12.06 -14.06 17.40
CA ASN A 78 12.23 -12.63 17.69
C ASN A 78 13.68 -12.17 17.87
N LYS A 79 14.67 -12.85 17.28
CA LYS A 79 16.07 -12.42 17.33
C LYS A 79 16.34 -11.13 16.56
N ILE A 80 15.57 -10.85 15.50
CA ILE A 80 15.74 -9.63 14.69
C ILE A 80 15.09 -8.44 15.40
N GLY A 81 13.96 -8.66 16.08
CA GLY A 81 13.28 -7.62 16.82
C GLY A 81 12.51 -6.66 15.92
N ILE A 82 11.90 -7.17 14.85
CA ILE A 82 11.18 -6.37 13.83
C ILE A 82 10.11 -5.47 14.47
N LYS A 83 9.48 -5.94 15.56
CA LYS A 83 8.51 -5.18 16.36
C LYS A 83 8.99 -3.78 16.76
N ARG A 84 10.30 -3.60 17.03
CA ARG A 84 10.87 -2.28 17.39
C ARG A 84 10.79 -1.29 16.22
N PHE A 85 10.86 -1.79 14.99
CA PHE A 85 10.91 -1.01 13.76
C PHE A 85 9.55 -0.90 13.06
N ARG A 86 8.47 -1.44 13.64
CA ARG A 86 7.13 -1.47 13.02
C ARG A 86 6.62 -0.11 12.55
N MET A 87 6.88 0.96 13.30
CA MET A 87 6.52 2.33 12.89
C MET A 87 7.32 2.78 11.67
N ILE A 88 8.60 2.43 11.60
CA ILE A 88 9.46 2.75 10.44
C ILE A 88 8.97 1.99 9.21
N PHE A 89 8.69 0.68 9.34
CA PHE A 89 8.12 -0.11 8.24
C PHE A 89 6.77 0.41 7.79
N PHE A 90 5.89 0.80 8.71
CA PHE A 90 4.61 1.41 8.39
C PHE A 90 4.79 2.72 7.62
N LEU A 91 5.66 3.63 8.09
CA LEU A 91 5.91 4.92 7.44
C LEU A 91 6.55 4.76 6.06
N ILE A 92 7.63 4.00 5.96
CA ILE A 92 8.33 3.77 4.68
C ILE A 92 7.41 3.04 3.70
N GLY A 93 6.71 2.00 4.16
CA GLY A 93 5.75 1.27 3.32
C GLY A 93 4.61 2.16 2.83
N SER A 94 4.07 3.02 3.70
CA SER A 94 3.01 3.96 3.31
C SER A 94 3.51 5.00 2.30
N LEU A 95 4.67 5.61 2.55
CA LEU A 95 5.28 6.58 1.63
C LEU A 95 5.62 5.93 0.28
N PHE A 96 6.18 4.72 0.31
CA PHE A 96 6.47 3.95 -0.89
C PHE A 96 5.19 3.65 -1.67
N SER A 97 4.12 3.20 -1.02
CA SER A 97 2.84 2.93 -1.70
C SER A 97 2.22 4.19 -2.30
N CYS A 98 2.30 5.35 -1.62
CA CYS A 98 1.84 6.61 -2.17
C CYS A 98 2.67 7.02 -3.40
N PHE A 99 3.99 6.95 -3.30
CA PHE A 99 4.89 7.23 -4.43
C PHE A 99 4.63 6.30 -5.61
N TRP A 100 4.50 5.00 -5.35
CA TRP A 100 4.23 3.97 -6.34
C TRP A 100 2.88 4.20 -7.03
N THR A 101 1.87 4.63 -6.27
CA THR A 101 0.54 4.99 -6.80
C THR A 101 0.63 6.18 -7.75
N LEU A 102 1.35 7.25 -7.37
CA LEU A 102 1.58 8.39 -8.26
C LEU A 102 2.34 7.98 -9.52
N TRP A 103 3.41 7.22 -9.36
CA TRP A 103 4.25 6.78 -10.46
C TRP A 103 3.48 5.92 -11.47
N CYS A 104 2.69 4.96 -10.99
CA CYS A 104 1.85 4.12 -11.84
C CYS A 104 0.73 4.90 -12.52
N GLY A 105 0.08 5.83 -11.81
CA GLY A 105 -0.91 6.72 -12.43
C GLY A 105 -0.28 7.57 -13.54
N TRP A 106 0.87 8.19 -13.27
CA TRP A 106 1.60 8.97 -14.27
C TRP A 106 1.96 8.12 -15.48
N LEU A 107 2.52 6.91 -15.29
CA LEU A 107 2.84 5.98 -16.38
C LEU A 107 1.60 5.59 -17.18
N TYR A 108 0.46 5.38 -16.52
CA TYR A 108 -0.79 5.00 -17.17
C TYR A 108 -1.25 6.07 -18.16
N PHE A 109 -1.29 7.33 -17.73
CA PHE A 109 -1.74 8.46 -18.55
C PHE A 109 -0.66 8.98 -19.53
N THR A 110 0.62 8.71 -19.31
CA THR A 110 1.68 9.08 -20.28
C THR A 110 1.89 8.04 -21.37
N LYS A 111 1.50 6.78 -21.15
CA LYS A 111 1.63 5.69 -22.13
C LYS A 111 1.09 6.03 -23.54
N PRO A 112 -0.05 6.73 -23.72
CA PRO A 112 -0.56 7.10 -25.05
C PRO A 112 0.31 8.12 -25.79
N HIS A 113 1.21 8.82 -25.10
CA HIS A 113 2.08 9.86 -25.68
C HIS A 113 3.53 9.39 -25.92
N LEU A 114 3.85 8.17 -25.49
CA LEU A 114 5.19 7.58 -25.61
C LEU A 114 5.35 6.67 -26.84
N TRP A 115 4.28 6.46 -27.62
CA TRP A 115 4.25 5.61 -28.82
C TRP A 115 3.45 6.28 -29.95
#